data_AF-A0A966IKZ7-F1
#
_entry.id   AF-A0A966IKZ7-F1
#
_cell.length_a   1.000
_cell.length_b   1.000
_cell.length_c   1.000
_cell.angle_alpha   90.00
_cell.angle_beta   90.00
_cell.angle_gamma   90.00
#
_symmetry.space_group_name_H-M   'P 1'
#
loop_
_entity.id
_entity.type
_entity.pdbx_description
1 polymer ?
#
loop_
_entity_poly.entity_id
_entity_poly.type
_entity_poly.pdbx_seq_one_letter_code
_entity_poly.pdbx_strand_id
1 'polypeptide(L)'
;PKKPNSALRKVCRVRLTSGYEVTSYIGGEGHNLQEHSLVLIRGGRVKDLPGVRYHTVRGTLDTSGVANRKQRRSKYGAKKGK
;
A
#
# COMPACT_ATOMS: atom_id res chain seq x y z
N PRO A 1 11.56 11.00 1.36
CA PRO A 1 12.44 9.82 1.38
C PRO A 1 13.80 10.16 1.96
N LYS A 2 14.53 9.20 2.52
CA LYS A 2 15.91 9.40 2.95
C LYS A 2 16.75 9.66 1.69
N LYS A 3 17.59 10.71 1.71
CA LYS A 3 18.64 10.93 0.70
C LYS A 3 19.42 9.60 0.55
N PRO A 4 19.71 9.08 -0.65
CA PRO A 4 19.82 9.75 -1.96
C PRO A 4 18.54 9.75 -2.82
N ASN A 5 17.48 9.07 -2.39
CA ASN A 5 16.31 8.82 -3.24
C ASN A 5 15.36 10.02 -3.26
N SER A 6 14.86 10.37 -4.46
CA SER A 6 13.81 11.38 -4.66
C SER A 6 12.57 10.73 -5.29
N ALA A 7 11.43 10.83 -4.60
CA ALA A 7 10.12 10.40 -5.10
C ALA A 7 9.03 10.84 -4.11
N LEU A 8 7.82 11.08 -4.61
CA LEU A 8 6.63 11.20 -3.79
C LEU A 8 6.07 9.80 -3.54
N ARG A 9 6.22 9.31 -2.31
CA ARG A 9 5.71 8.00 -1.91
C ARG A 9 4.30 8.16 -1.35
N LYS A 10 3.34 7.39 -1.90
CA LYS A 10 1.97 7.35 -1.38
C LYS A 10 1.92 6.52 -0.10
N VAL A 11 1.37 7.10 0.96
CA VAL A 11 1.23 6.49 2.29
C VAL A 11 -0.18 6.75 2.80
N CYS A 12 -0.68 5.89 3.67
CA CYS A 12 -1.91 6.12 4.42
C CYS A 12 -1.65 5.94 5.92
N ARG A 13 -2.37 6.73 6.72
CA ARG A 13 -2.46 6.52 8.16
C ARG A 13 -3.66 5.63 8.42
N VAL A 14 -3.44 4.55 9.16
CA VAL A 14 -4.44 3.51 9.39
C VAL A 14 -4.54 3.26 10.88
N ARG A 15 -5.77 3.20 11.39
CA ARG A 15 -6.05 2.75 12.74
C ARG A 15 -6.27 1.25 12.72
N LEU A 16 -5.45 0.51 13.45
CA LEU A 16 -5.61 -0.92 13.59
C LEU A 16 -6.83 -1.23 14.47
N THR A 17 -7.34 -2.45 14.35
CA THR A 17 -8.38 -2.97 15.27
C THR A 17 -7.91 -2.99 16.72
N SER A 18 -6.59 -3.08 16.95
CA SER A 18 -5.96 -2.95 18.27
C SER A 18 -5.90 -1.51 18.80
N GLY A 19 -6.48 -0.53 18.10
CA GLY A 19 -6.56 0.87 18.53
C GLY A 19 -5.34 1.74 18.17
N TYR A 20 -4.19 1.14 17.83
CA TYR A 20 -2.98 1.87 17.46
C TYR A 20 -3.06 2.48 16.05
N GLU A 21 -2.58 3.71 15.93
CA GLU A 21 -2.37 4.36 14.63
C GLU A 21 -1.01 3.99 14.06
N VAL A 22 -1.01 3.54 12.80
CA VAL A 22 0.21 3.17 12.08
C VAL A 22 0.21 3.78 10.69
N THR A 23 1.39 4.13 10.21
CA THR A 23 1.59 4.58 8.83
C THR A 23 1.94 3.39 7.95
N SER A 24 1.15 3.16 6.90
CA SER A 24 1.37 2.08 5.94
C SER A 24 1.65 2.63 4.53
N TYR A 25 2.53 1.93 3.81
CA TYR A 25 2.90 2.28 2.45
C TYR A 25 1.98 1.60 1.42
N ILE A 26 1.49 2.38 0.48
CA ILE A 26 0.61 1.90 -0.58
C ILE A 26 1.46 1.54 -1.80
N GLY A 27 1.45 0.25 -2.15
CA GLY A 27 2.28 -0.27 -3.25
C GLY A 27 1.63 -0.10 -4.63
N GLY A 28 2.45 0.26 -5.62
CA GLY A 28 2.04 0.35 -7.02
C GLY A 28 1.58 1.75 -7.43
N GLU A 29 1.12 1.87 -8.67
CA GLU A 29 0.70 3.14 -9.27
C GLU A 29 -0.81 3.32 -9.14
N GLY A 30 -1.25 4.51 -8.71
CA GLY A 30 -2.65 4.84 -8.48
C GLY A 30 -3.28 4.09 -7.30
N HIS A 31 -4.32 4.64 -6.67
CA HIS A 31 -5.10 3.97 -5.62
C HIS A 31 -6.49 4.59 -5.53
N ASN A 32 -7.46 3.80 -5.10
CA ASN A 32 -8.85 4.21 -4.92
C ASN A 32 -9.21 4.49 -3.44
N LEU A 33 -8.23 4.58 -2.55
CA LEU A 33 -8.49 4.73 -1.13
C LEU A 33 -8.97 6.15 -0.81
N GLN A 34 -10.02 6.22 -0.02
CA GLN A 34 -10.57 7.45 0.53
C GLN A 34 -10.47 7.40 2.06
N GLU A 35 -10.88 8.48 2.72
CA GLU A 35 -11.01 8.47 4.17
C GLU A 35 -12.01 7.38 4.60
N HIS A 36 -11.77 6.79 5.78
CA HIS A 36 -12.58 5.70 6.36
C HIS A 36 -12.66 4.39 5.56
N SER A 37 -11.89 4.24 4.47
CA SER A 37 -11.79 2.96 3.76
C SER A 37 -11.14 1.88 4.63
N LEU A 38 -11.67 0.66 4.55
CA LEU A 38 -11.14 -0.50 5.25
C LEU A 38 -10.00 -1.13 4.44
N VAL A 39 -8.84 -1.29 5.07
CA VAL A 39 -7.64 -1.79 4.40
C VAL A 39 -6.94 -2.88 5.21
N LEU A 40 -6.40 -3.87 4.51
CA LEU A 40 -5.60 -4.92 5.12
C LEU A 40 -4.12 -4.54 5.06
N ILE A 41 -3.44 -4.68 6.18
CA ILE A 41 -2.02 -4.33 6.31
C ILE A 41 -1.19 -5.61 6.49
N ARG A 42 0.00 -5.63 5.89
CA ARG A 42 1.04 -6.62 6.13
C ARG A 42 2.32 -5.96 6.66
N GLY A 43 3.13 -6.74 7.36
CA GLY A 43 4.47 -6.32 7.78
C GLY A 43 5.39 -6.03 6.60
N GLY A 44 6.23 -5.01 6.73
CA GLY A 44 7.35 -4.76 5.82
C GLY A 44 7.83 -3.31 5.89
N ARG A 45 9.13 -3.15 6.09
CA ARG A 45 9.75 -1.83 6.19
C ARG A 45 10.08 -1.28 4.81
N VAL A 46 9.64 -0.05 4.54
CA VAL A 46 10.14 0.72 3.40
C VAL A 46 11.44 1.40 3.80
N LYS A 47 12.56 0.95 3.23
CA LYS A 47 13.91 1.46 3.58
C LYS A 47 14.02 2.98 3.39
N ASP A 48 13.32 3.51 2.39
CA ASP A 48 13.36 4.92 2.00
C ASP A 48 12.60 5.85 2.95
N LEU A 49 11.65 5.34 3.74
CA LEU A 49 10.75 6.17 4.54
C LEU A 49 10.95 5.87 6.03
N PRO A 50 11.45 6.84 6.83
CA PRO A 50 11.49 6.67 8.27
C PRO A 50 10.07 6.57 8.83
N GLY A 51 9.86 5.68 9.81
CA GLY A 51 8.56 5.47 10.45
C GLY A 51 7.58 4.56 9.70
N VAL A 52 7.78 4.29 8.41
CA VAL A 52 6.86 3.45 7.61
C VAL A 52 7.32 1.99 7.63
N ARG A 53 6.70 1.20 8.52
CA ARG A 53 7.06 -0.21 8.81
C ARG A 53 6.05 -1.23 8.28
N TYR A 54 5.00 -0.75 7.63
CA TYR A 54 3.89 -1.55 7.17
C TYR A 54 3.57 -1.28 5.69
N HIS A 55 2.99 -2.27 5.02
CA HIS A 55 2.49 -2.17 3.66
C HIS A 55 1.01 -2.46 3.61
N THR A 56 0.28 -1.71 2.79
CA THR A 56 -1.11 -2.06 2.43
C THR A 56 -1.09 -3.23 1.46
N VAL A 57 -1.90 -4.26 1.72
CA VAL A 57 -2.19 -5.35 0.78
C VAL A 57 -3.12 -4.80 -0.30
N ARG A 58 -3.00 -5.30 -1.53
CA ARG A 58 -3.77 -4.82 -2.70
C ARG A 58 -4.71 -5.90 -3.18
N GLY A 59 -5.89 -5.50 -3.63
CA GLY A 59 -6.93 -6.43 -4.10
C GLY A 59 -7.68 -7.14 -2.97
N THR A 60 -7.64 -6.56 -1.76
CA THR A 60 -8.30 -7.08 -0.55
C THR A 60 -9.01 -5.94 0.17
N LEU A 61 -10.20 -6.19 0.72
CA LEU A 61 -11.09 -5.16 1.27
C LEU A 61 -11.30 -4.02 0.24
N ASP A 62 -11.26 -2.76 0.65
CA ASP A 62 -11.58 -1.62 -0.23
C ASP A 62 -10.40 -1.22 -1.14
N THR A 63 -9.24 -1.86 -0.98
CA THR A 63 -8.05 -1.57 -1.80
C THR A 63 -8.17 -2.22 -3.18
N SER A 64 -8.43 -1.43 -4.21
CA SER A 64 -8.39 -1.92 -5.58
C SER A 64 -6.97 -2.34 -5.99
N GLY A 65 -6.89 -3.37 -6.83
CA GLY A 65 -5.65 -3.79 -7.47
C GLY A 65 -5.14 -2.76 -8.48
N VAL A 66 -3.86 -2.86 -8.86
CA VAL A 66 -3.27 -1.96 -9.86
C VAL A 66 -3.76 -2.36 -11.26
N ALA A 67 -4.38 -1.43 -11.97
CA ALA A 67 -4.84 -1.64 -13.34
C ALA A 67 -3.65 -1.86 -14.30
N ASN A 68 -3.87 -2.61 -15.38
CA ASN A 68 -2.90 -2.82 -16.47
C ASN A 68 -1.54 -3.41 -16.07
N ARG A 69 -1.42 -3.96 -14.86
CA ARG A 69 -0.20 -4.62 -14.40
C ARG A 69 -0.06 -5.98 -15.09
N LYS A 70 0.91 -6.13 -15.99
CA LYS A 70 1.18 -7.41 -16.70
C LYS A 70 2.14 -8.33 -15.94
N GLN A 71 3.10 -7.78 -15.19
CA GLN A 71 4.12 -8.52 -14.45
C GLN A 71 3.96 -8.41 -12.92
N ARG A 72 4.31 -9.48 -12.19
CA ARG A 72 4.17 -9.59 -10.71
C ARG A 72 2.74 -9.28 -10.21
N ARG A 73 1.75 -9.76 -10.96
CA ARG A 73 0.32 -9.47 -10.78
C ARG A 73 -0.21 -9.84 -9.40
N SER A 74 0.22 -10.99 -8.88
CA SER A 74 -0.19 -11.53 -7.58
C SER A 74 0.03 -10.56 -6.43
N LYS A 75 1.13 -9.80 -6.45
CA LYS A 75 1.48 -8.85 -5.39
C LYS A 75 0.59 -7.59 -5.37
N TYR A 76 0.03 -7.22 -6.52
CA TYR A 76 -0.70 -5.97 -6.71
C TYR A 76 -2.20 -6.18 -6.96
N GLY A 77 -2.73 -7.38 -6.68
CA GLY A 77 -4.15 -7.69 -6.83
C GLY A 77 -4.67 -7.65 -8.27
N ALA A 78 -3.78 -7.79 -9.26
CA ALA A 78 -4.18 -7.80 -10.67
C ALA A 78 -4.56 -9.23 -11.10
N LYS A 79 -5.76 -9.42 -11.65
CA LYS A 79 -6.20 -10.72 -12.17
C LYS A 79 -5.45 -11.07 -13.46
N LYS A 80 -5.37 -12.36 -13.80
CA LYS A 80 -4.85 -12.81 -15.09
C LYS A 80 -5.86 -12.37 -16.16
N GLY A 81 -5.43 -11.48 -17.06
CA GLY A 81 -6.17 -11.20 -18.29
C GLY A 81 -6.35 -12.48 -19.08
N LYS A 82 -7.51 -12.64 -19.71
CA LYS A 82 -7.75 -13.72 -20.67
C LYS A 82 -6.81 -13.55 -21.86
#